data_AF-A0A7S2KPZ3-F1
#
_entry.id   AF-A0A7S2KPZ3-F1
#
_cell.length_a   1.000
_cell.length_b   1.000
_cell.length_c   1.000
_cell.angle_alpha   90.00
_cell.angle_beta   90.00
_cell.angle_gamma   90.00
#
_symmetry.space_group_name_H-M   'P 1'
#
loop_
_entity.id
_entity.type
_entity.pdbx_description
1 polymer ?
#
loop_
_entity_poly.entity_id
_entity_poly.type
_entity_poly.pdbx_seq_one_letter_code
_entity_poly.pdbx_strand_id
1 'polypeptide(L)'
;KMRMLTCIAGDVTKMEDVQKVFEAADIDGVIVGLGGKTSDVGETMLTDGTTNIIAAMKEKGVKRVAVVSSIGVGDSENQAPFAFKLLMMTVMKKIFKDKNAQEDVVKSSGLEYCIVRPGGLTVEAPTGVINVIEGEAGSITRADVASFCLDAVTYEDFPYIGKAPCISSIGGTGWTKDRSKAARGEM
;
A
#
# COMPACT_ATOMS: atom_id res chain seq x y z
N LYS A 1 24.79 -12.09 -4.82
CA LYS A 1 23.97 -12.33 -6.03
C LYS A 1 23.55 -10.99 -6.59
N MET A 2 23.89 -10.70 -7.85
CA MET A 2 23.45 -9.47 -8.52
C MET A 2 21.92 -9.50 -8.60
N ARG A 3 21.24 -8.58 -7.93
CA ARG A 3 19.77 -8.47 -8.02
C ARG A 3 19.48 -7.92 -9.41
N MET A 4 18.89 -8.73 -10.30
CA MET A 4 18.40 -8.23 -11.58
C MET A 4 17.17 -7.36 -11.28
N LEU A 5 17.27 -6.08 -11.62
CA LEU A 5 16.18 -5.12 -11.54
C LEU A 5 15.81 -4.76 -12.98
N THR A 6 14.57 -5.02 -13.36
CA THR A 6 14.01 -4.59 -14.64
C THR A 6 13.06 -3.43 -14.38
N CYS A 7 13.35 -2.27 -14.98
CA CYS A 7 12.49 -1.10 -14.91
C CYS A 7 11.70 -0.96 -16.21
N ILE A 8 10.37 -0.86 -16.10
CA ILE A 8 9.48 -0.66 -17.24
C ILE A 8 8.74 0.65 -17.01
N ALA A 9 8.90 1.60 -17.93
CA ALA A 9 8.17 2.85 -17.91
C ALA A 9 6.74 2.63 -18.43
N GLY A 10 5.75 3.19 -17.74
CA GLY A 10 4.34 3.06 -18.12
C GLY A 10 3.39 3.77 -17.17
N ASP A 11 2.11 3.71 -17.49
CA ASP A 11 1.01 4.25 -16.72
C ASP A 11 0.10 3.11 -16.26
N VAL A 12 -0.07 2.94 -14.95
CA VAL A 12 -0.85 1.84 -14.37
C VAL A 12 -2.33 1.89 -14.78
N THR A 13 -2.85 3.06 -15.19
CA THR A 13 -4.21 3.20 -15.69
C THR A 13 -4.40 2.65 -17.11
N LYS A 14 -3.31 2.32 -17.81
CA LYS A 14 -3.32 1.68 -19.12
C LYS A 14 -3.01 0.19 -18.97
N MET A 15 -3.96 -0.66 -19.31
CA MET A 15 -3.78 -2.12 -19.24
C MET A 15 -2.53 -2.60 -20.00
N GLU A 16 -2.30 -2.06 -21.19
CA GLU A 16 -1.15 -2.40 -22.03
C GLU A 16 0.21 -2.14 -21.35
N ASP A 17 0.31 -1.13 -20.49
CA ASP A 17 1.53 -0.83 -19.75
C ASP A 17 1.73 -1.78 -18.57
N VAL A 18 0.63 -2.19 -17.92
CA VAL A 18 0.66 -3.22 -16.87
C VAL A 18 1.06 -4.57 -17.47
N GLN A 19 0.49 -4.95 -18.61
CA GLN A 19 0.79 -6.24 -19.28
C GLN A 19 2.28 -6.39 -19.63
N LYS A 20 2.96 -5.32 -20.06
CA LYS A 20 4.42 -5.34 -20.31
C LYS A 20 5.22 -5.85 -19.11
N VAL A 21 4.80 -5.54 -17.88
CA VAL A 21 5.46 -6.01 -16.65
C VAL A 21 5.33 -7.52 -16.50
N PHE A 22 4.13 -8.04 -16.73
CA PHE A 22 3.80 -9.46 -16.64
C PHE A 22 4.32 -10.30 -17.82
N GLU A 23 4.74 -9.66 -18.92
CA GLU A 23 5.41 -10.31 -20.06
C GLU A 23 6.93 -10.35 -19.90
N ALA A 24 7.51 -9.45 -19.10
CA ALA A 24 8.96 -9.32 -18.98
C ALA A 24 9.60 -10.36 -18.04
N ALA A 25 8.82 -10.98 -17.15
CA ALA A 25 9.30 -12.00 -16.22
C ALA A 25 8.16 -12.83 -15.64
N ASP A 26 8.49 -14.01 -15.13
CA ASP A 26 7.63 -14.76 -14.22
C ASP A 26 7.55 -14.01 -12.88
N ILE A 27 6.33 -13.84 -12.35
CA ILE A 27 6.06 -13.05 -11.15
C ILE A 27 5.43 -13.96 -10.10
N ASP A 28 6.11 -14.12 -8.96
CA ASP A 28 5.60 -14.92 -7.83
C ASP A 28 4.61 -14.14 -6.94
N GLY A 29 4.73 -12.81 -6.91
CA GLY A 29 3.89 -11.94 -6.11
C GLY A 29 4.03 -10.47 -6.48
N VAL A 30 3.02 -9.68 -6.13
CA VAL A 30 2.91 -8.27 -6.53
C VAL A 30 2.82 -7.36 -5.31
N ILE A 31 3.59 -6.27 -5.29
CA ILE A 31 3.47 -5.22 -4.28
C ILE A 31 2.95 -3.95 -4.97
N VAL A 32 1.78 -3.47 -4.54
CA VAL A 32 1.13 -2.26 -5.06
C VAL A 32 1.37 -1.10 -4.11
N GLY A 33 2.29 -0.22 -4.49
CA GLY A 33 2.65 1.00 -3.75
C GLY A 33 2.01 2.28 -4.29
N LEU A 34 0.85 2.20 -4.95
CA LEU A 34 0.21 3.36 -5.59
C LEU A 34 -0.22 4.42 -4.57
N GLY A 35 0.05 5.68 -4.91
CA GLY A 35 -0.31 6.83 -4.09
C GLY A 35 0.03 8.14 -4.80
N GLY A 36 -0.42 9.25 -4.22
CA GLY A 36 -0.21 10.58 -4.78
C GLY A 36 -1.24 11.57 -4.24
N LYS A 37 -1.08 12.86 -4.57
CA LYS A 37 -2.16 13.82 -4.33
C LYS A 37 -3.19 13.66 -5.45
N THR A 38 -4.47 13.74 -5.10
CA THR A 38 -5.57 13.70 -6.10
C THR A 38 -5.37 14.69 -7.25
N SER A 39 -4.77 15.86 -7.00
CA SER A 39 -4.46 16.86 -8.03
C SER A 39 -3.46 16.38 -9.08
N ASP A 40 -2.60 15.44 -8.69
CA ASP A 40 -1.45 15.00 -9.48
C ASP A 40 -1.77 13.69 -10.22
N VAL A 41 -2.58 12.83 -9.59
CA VAL A 41 -2.87 11.47 -10.09
C VAL A 41 -4.33 11.27 -10.54
N GLY A 42 -5.22 12.24 -10.31
CA GLY A 42 -6.65 12.08 -10.58
C GLY A 42 -7.44 11.46 -9.42
N GLU A 43 -8.74 11.26 -9.63
CA GLU A 43 -9.66 10.84 -8.57
C GLU A 43 -9.76 9.32 -8.37
N THR A 44 -9.34 8.52 -9.35
CA THR A 44 -9.58 7.06 -9.38
C THR A 44 -8.34 6.24 -9.72
N MET A 45 -7.16 6.86 -9.87
CA MET A 45 -5.95 6.17 -10.34
C MET A 45 -5.58 4.96 -9.50
N LEU A 46 -5.80 5.00 -8.18
CA LEU A 46 -5.47 3.87 -7.31
C LEU A 46 -6.39 2.69 -7.62
N THR A 47 -7.70 2.93 -7.72
CA THR A 47 -8.69 1.90 -8.04
C THR A 47 -8.52 1.36 -9.47
N ASP A 48 -8.40 2.24 -10.46
CA ASP A 48 -8.30 1.88 -11.88
C ASP A 48 -6.99 1.11 -12.13
N GLY A 49 -5.88 1.62 -11.61
CA GLY A 49 -4.57 0.96 -11.73
C GLY A 49 -4.53 -0.40 -11.04
N THR A 50 -5.08 -0.50 -9.83
CA THR A 50 -5.14 -1.78 -9.10
C THR A 50 -6.05 -2.78 -9.81
N THR A 51 -7.14 -2.33 -10.43
CA THR A 51 -8.02 -3.19 -11.24
C THR A 51 -7.27 -3.78 -12.43
N ASN A 52 -6.47 -2.97 -13.14
CA ASN A 52 -5.63 -3.46 -14.24
C ASN A 52 -4.60 -4.49 -13.76
N ILE A 53 -3.93 -4.22 -12.62
CA ILE A 53 -2.98 -5.15 -12.01
C ILE A 53 -3.67 -6.47 -11.65
N ILE A 54 -4.84 -6.43 -11.00
CA ILE A 54 -5.60 -7.63 -10.64
C ILE A 54 -5.96 -8.45 -11.87
N ALA A 55 -6.38 -7.82 -12.97
CA ALA A 55 -6.70 -8.52 -14.21
C ALA A 55 -5.47 -9.22 -14.80
N ALA A 56 -4.34 -8.54 -14.89
CA ALA A 56 -3.09 -9.12 -15.39
C ALA A 56 -2.57 -10.25 -14.48
N MET A 57 -2.68 -10.10 -13.16
CA MET A 57 -2.37 -11.16 -12.19
C MET A 57 -3.21 -12.42 -12.45
N LYS A 58 -4.53 -12.26 -12.63
CA LYS A 58 -5.43 -13.38 -12.92
C LYS A 58 -5.10 -14.07 -14.23
N GLU A 59 -4.81 -13.30 -15.27
CA GLU A 59 -4.43 -13.83 -16.59
C GLU A 59 -3.16 -14.68 -16.51
N LYS A 60 -2.17 -14.26 -15.71
CA LYS A 60 -0.90 -14.99 -15.51
C LYS A 60 -0.92 -16.00 -14.36
N GLY A 61 -2.03 -16.14 -13.65
CA GLY A 61 -2.15 -17.05 -12.50
C GLY A 61 -1.36 -16.63 -11.26
N VAL A 62 -0.95 -15.36 -11.15
CA VAL A 62 -0.27 -14.82 -9.96
C VAL A 62 -1.32 -14.57 -8.87
N LYS A 63 -1.12 -15.14 -7.68
CA LYS A 63 -2.13 -15.13 -6.62
C LYS A 63 -1.86 -14.13 -5.51
N ARG A 64 -0.59 -13.87 -5.21
CA ARG A 64 -0.16 -13.17 -3.99
C ARG A 64 0.00 -11.68 -4.24
N VAL A 65 -0.67 -10.83 -3.44
CA VAL A 65 -0.56 -9.37 -3.56
C VAL A 65 -0.52 -8.66 -2.21
N ALA A 66 0.41 -7.71 -2.05
CA ALA A 66 0.38 -6.75 -0.96
C ALA A 66 0.00 -5.36 -1.50
N VAL A 67 -0.95 -4.67 -0.86
CA VAL A 67 -1.40 -3.34 -1.30
C VAL A 67 -1.22 -2.34 -0.17
N VAL A 68 -0.43 -1.30 -0.41
CA VAL A 68 -0.21 -0.22 0.57
C VAL A 68 -1.39 0.75 0.55
N SER A 69 -2.28 0.63 1.53
CA SER A 69 -3.43 1.49 1.75
C SER A 69 -3.05 2.67 2.67
N SER A 70 -3.80 2.91 3.75
CA SER A 70 -3.53 3.91 4.79
C SER A 70 -4.33 3.56 6.04
N ILE A 71 -3.80 3.89 7.21
CA ILE A 71 -4.63 3.99 8.42
C ILE A 71 -5.83 4.92 8.15
N GLY A 72 -6.99 4.57 8.68
CA GLY A 72 -8.23 5.31 8.51
C GLY A 72 -9.05 4.92 7.28
N VAL A 73 -8.58 4.00 6.43
CA VAL A 73 -9.36 3.43 5.32
C VAL A 73 -10.18 2.24 5.82
N GLY A 74 -11.37 2.06 5.27
CA GLY A 74 -12.30 0.99 5.64
C GLY A 74 -12.65 1.02 7.13
N ASP A 75 -12.60 -0.16 7.76
CA ASP A 75 -12.89 -0.38 9.18
C ASP A 75 -11.79 0.13 10.14
N SER A 76 -10.69 0.69 9.63
CA SER A 76 -9.62 1.27 10.46
C SER A 76 -9.82 2.73 10.84
N GLU A 77 -10.98 3.33 10.56
CA GLU A 77 -11.27 4.75 10.87
C GLU A 77 -10.95 5.07 12.33
N ASN A 78 -11.37 4.22 13.27
CA ASN A 78 -11.17 4.45 14.70
C ASN A 78 -9.71 4.38 15.17
N GLN A 79 -8.83 3.80 14.37
CA GLN A 79 -7.41 3.63 14.68
C GLN A 79 -6.57 4.83 14.19
N ALA A 80 -7.16 5.73 13.40
CA ALA A 80 -6.53 6.98 13.00
C ALA A 80 -6.54 7.99 14.18
N PRO A 81 -5.41 8.69 14.44
CA PRO A 81 -5.38 9.78 15.41
C PRO A 81 -6.43 10.87 15.09
N PHE A 82 -7.02 11.48 16.12
CA PHE A 82 -8.09 12.47 15.94
C PHE A 82 -7.75 13.60 14.96
N ALA A 83 -6.54 14.18 15.08
CA ALA A 83 -6.08 15.23 14.18
C ALA A 83 -5.94 14.73 12.72
N PHE A 84 -5.63 13.45 12.51
CA PHE A 84 -5.59 12.87 11.17
C PHE A 84 -6.99 12.69 10.58
N LYS A 85 -7.97 12.24 11.38
CA LYS A 85 -9.37 12.11 10.95
C LYS A 85 -9.90 13.42 10.37
N LEU A 86 -9.57 14.56 10.97
CA LEU A 86 -9.98 15.86 10.45
C LEU A 86 -9.41 16.15 9.04
N LEU A 87 -8.14 15.77 8.78
CA LEU A 87 -7.54 15.88 7.45
C LEU A 87 -8.19 14.93 6.44
N MET A 88 -8.53 13.71 6.87
CA MET A 88 -9.23 12.72 6.06
C MET A 88 -10.59 13.24 5.59
N MET A 89 -11.37 13.84 6.50
CA MET A 89 -12.71 14.36 6.19
C MET A 89 -12.69 15.65 5.34
N THR A 90 -11.54 16.31 5.22
CA THR A 90 -11.38 17.60 4.53
C THR A 90 -10.48 17.47 3.30
N VAL A 91 -9.21 17.82 3.44
CA VAL A 91 -8.24 17.96 2.34
C VAL A 91 -7.86 16.63 1.68
N MET A 92 -8.01 15.51 2.40
CA MET A 92 -7.70 14.17 1.87
C MET A 92 -8.95 13.36 1.48
N LYS A 93 -10.15 13.97 1.52
CA LYS A 93 -11.41 13.26 1.29
C LYS A 93 -11.45 12.49 -0.02
N LYS A 94 -10.95 13.09 -1.11
CA LYS A 94 -10.95 12.47 -2.44
C LYS A 94 -10.02 11.27 -2.52
N ILE A 95 -8.77 11.40 -2.06
CA ILE A 95 -7.82 10.28 -2.08
C ILE A 95 -8.23 9.15 -1.13
N PHE A 96 -8.91 9.46 -0.01
CA PHE A 96 -9.47 8.42 0.87
C PHE A 96 -10.67 7.73 0.23
N LYS A 97 -11.49 8.43 -0.56
CA LYS A 97 -12.55 7.79 -1.35
C LYS A 97 -11.95 6.77 -2.32
N ASP A 98 -10.89 7.15 -3.03
CA ASP A 98 -10.20 6.25 -3.96
C ASP A 98 -9.54 5.07 -3.24
N LYS A 99 -8.87 5.30 -2.09
CA LYS A 99 -8.31 4.21 -1.28
C LYS A 99 -9.37 3.21 -0.79
N ASN A 100 -10.56 3.67 -0.40
CA ASN A 100 -11.65 2.77 -0.02
C ASN A 100 -12.09 1.91 -1.21
N ALA A 101 -12.30 2.51 -2.38
CA ALA A 101 -12.65 1.78 -3.59
C ALA A 101 -11.54 0.80 -4.03
N GLN A 102 -10.27 1.19 -3.89
CA GLN A 102 -9.10 0.33 -4.11
C GLN A 102 -9.13 -0.90 -3.19
N GLU A 103 -9.44 -0.73 -1.90
CA GLU A 103 -9.56 -1.87 -0.99
C GLU A 103 -10.72 -2.79 -1.39
N ASP A 104 -11.86 -2.24 -1.83
CA ASP A 104 -13.02 -3.04 -2.22
C ASP A 104 -12.75 -3.92 -3.44
N VAL A 105 -12.05 -3.39 -4.46
CA VAL A 105 -11.66 -4.19 -5.64
C VAL A 105 -10.63 -5.27 -5.29
N VAL A 106 -9.72 -4.99 -4.34
CA VAL A 106 -8.75 -5.98 -3.86
C VAL A 106 -9.45 -7.08 -3.06
N LYS A 107 -10.35 -6.73 -2.14
CA LYS A 107 -11.11 -7.69 -1.32
C LYS A 107 -12.00 -8.60 -2.16
N SER A 108 -12.59 -8.07 -3.23
CA SER A 108 -13.45 -8.83 -4.16
C SER A 108 -12.68 -9.57 -5.27
N SER A 109 -11.35 -9.42 -5.32
CA SER A 109 -10.54 -9.98 -6.42
C SER A 109 -10.47 -11.51 -6.41
N GLY A 110 -10.59 -12.16 -5.25
CA GLY A 110 -10.29 -13.59 -5.08
C GLY A 110 -8.79 -13.91 -5.04
N LEU A 111 -7.91 -12.91 -4.95
CA LEU A 111 -6.47 -13.07 -4.75
C LEU A 111 -6.12 -13.31 -3.27
N GLU A 112 -4.95 -13.87 -3.03
CA GLU A 112 -4.32 -13.99 -1.71
C GLU A 112 -3.71 -12.63 -1.32
N TYR A 113 -4.58 -11.70 -0.91
CA TYR A 113 -4.19 -10.32 -0.65
C TYR A 113 -3.74 -10.07 0.79
N CYS A 114 -2.90 -9.05 0.98
CA CYS A 114 -2.72 -8.35 2.25
C CYS A 114 -2.83 -6.84 2.02
N ILE A 115 -3.80 -6.18 2.65
CA ILE A 115 -3.96 -4.72 2.57
C ILE A 115 -3.23 -4.10 3.76
N VAL A 116 -2.10 -3.45 3.50
CA VAL A 116 -1.24 -2.88 4.55
C VAL A 116 -1.69 -1.45 4.84
N ARG A 117 -2.14 -1.18 6.06
CA ARG A 117 -2.60 0.16 6.50
C ARG A 117 -1.59 0.78 7.46
N PRO A 118 -0.52 1.40 6.96
CA PRO A 118 0.50 1.97 7.84
C PRO A 118 -0.02 3.20 8.58
N GLY A 119 0.51 3.40 9.79
CA GLY A 119 0.38 4.65 10.54
C GLY A 119 1.18 5.81 9.92
N GLY A 120 1.69 6.72 10.74
CA GLY A 120 2.51 7.85 10.29
C GLY A 120 3.80 7.40 9.62
N LEU A 121 3.94 7.63 8.31
CA LEU A 121 5.15 7.24 7.56
C LEU A 121 6.34 8.15 7.87
N THR A 122 7.49 7.56 8.16
CA THR A 122 8.77 8.26 8.34
C THR A 122 9.87 7.69 7.43
N VAL A 123 11.03 8.35 7.35
CA VAL A 123 12.10 8.02 6.38
C VAL A 123 13.42 7.60 7.01
N GLU A 124 13.46 7.46 8.33
CA GLU A 124 14.65 7.00 9.04
C GLU A 124 14.96 5.53 8.69
N ALA A 125 16.13 5.07 9.13
CA ALA A 125 16.54 3.67 8.98
C ALA A 125 15.48 2.72 9.58
N PRO A 126 15.30 1.52 9.00
CA PRO A 126 14.35 0.54 9.51
C PRO A 126 14.62 0.25 10.99
N THR A 127 13.54 0.17 11.77
CA THR A 127 13.63 -0.17 13.18
C THR A 127 13.64 -1.68 13.40
N GLY A 128 13.12 -2.44 12.42
CA GLY A 128 12.86 -3.87 12.58
C GLY A 128 11.67 -4.18 13.49
N VAL A 129 11.00 -3.16 14.03
CA VAL A 129 9.83 -3.29 14.90
C VAL A 129 8.59 -2.98 14.08
N ILE A 130 7.74 -4.00 13.88
CA ILE A 130 6.48 -3.89 13.18
C ILE A 130 5.40 -4.54 14.03
N ASN A 131 4.50 -3.72 14.56
CA ASN A 131 3.37 -4.19 15.35
C ASN A 131 2.10 -4.12 14.51
N VAL A 132 1.25 -5.14 14.59
CA VAL A 132 -0.14 -5.04 14.15
C VAL A 132 -0.97 -4.45 15.28
N ILE A 133 -1.65 -3.35 14.99
CA ILE A 133 -2.28 -2.49 16.00
C ILE A 133 -3.80 -2.65 15.94
N GLU A 134 -4.41 -2.88 17.11
CA GLU A 134 -5.87 -2.85 17.28
C GLU A 134 -6.38 -1.47 17.74
N GLY A 135 -5.54 -0.67 18.40
CA GLY A 135 -5.86 0.67 18.89
C GLY A 135 -5.42 1.82 17.97
N GLU A 136 -5.18 3.00 18.55
CA GLU A 136 -4.65 4.14 17.79
C GLU A 136 -3.23 3.85 17.27
N ALA A 137 -3.03 4.00 15.95
CA ALA A 137 -1.76 3.72 15.31
C ALA A 137 -0.76 4.86 15.47
N GLY A 138 0.49 4.50 15.77
CA GLY A 138 1.62 5.42 15.83
C GLY A 138 2.33 5.59 14.47
N SER A 139 3.65 5.72 14.51
CA SER A 139 4.50 5.92 13.32
C SER A 139 5.22 4.65 12.90
N ILE A 140 5.64 4.59 11.63
CA ILE A 140 6.41 3.49 11.05
C ILE A 140 7.31 3.99 9.92
N THR A 141 8.51 3.44 9.84
CA THR A 141 9.44 3.76 8.75
C THR A 141 8.95 3.15 7.46
N ARG A 142 9.17 3.82 6.33
CA ARG A 142 8.86 3.24 5.01
C ARG A 142 9.61 1.94 4.74
N ALA A 143 10.81 1.81 5.26
CA ALA A 143 11.61 0.60 5.13
C ALA A 143 10.93 -0.59 5.84
N ASP A 144 10.38 -0.37 7.04
CA ASP A 144 9.63 -1.39 7.76
C ASP A 144 8.31 -1.76 7.07
N VAL A 145 7.59 -0.78 6.48
CA VAL A 145 6.41 -1.07 5.63
C VAL A 145 6.79 -1.93 4.42
N ALA A 146 7.89 -1.59 3.73
CA ALA A 146 8.37 -2.36 2.59
C ALA A 146 8.76 -3.80 2.98
N SER A 147 9.37 -3.98 4.15
CA SER A 147 9.67 -5.31 4.70
C SER A 147 8.39 -6.12 4.92
N PHE A 148 7.37 -5.52 5.55
CA PHE A 148 6.08 -6.20 5.78
C PHE A 148 5.39 -6.60 4.47
N CYS A 149 5.40 -5.71 3.47
CA CYS A 149 4.86 -6.02 2.14
C CYS A 149 5.63 -7.16 1.45
N LEU A 150 6.96 -7.20 1.60
CA LEU A 150 7.78 -8.28 1.05
C LEU A 150 7.46 -9.61 1.72
N ASP A 151 7.34 -9.64 3.05
CA ASP A 151 6.96 -10.85 3.79
C ASP A 151 5.57 -11.34 3.35
N ALA A 152 4.63 -10.42 3.17
CA ALA A 152 3.27 -10.73 2.71
C ALA A 152 3.22 -11.42 1.33
N VAL A 153 4.24 -11.20 0.47
CA VAL A 153 4.30 -11.83 -0.85
C VAL A 153 5.28 -12.99 -0.98
N THR A 154 6.15 -13.22 0.03
CA THR A 154 7.21 -14.24 -0.04
C THR A 154 7.09 -15.33 1.01
N TYR A 155 6.41 -15.10 2.14
CA TYR A 155 6.22 -16.10 3.18
C TYR A 155 4.96 -16.90 2.91
N GLU A 156 5.10 -18.23 2.86
CA GLU A 156 4.01 -19.15 2.57
C GLU A 156 2.85 -18.97 3.56
N ASP A 157 3.14 -19.08 4.86
CA ASP A 157 2.18 -19.00 5.97
C ASP A 157 2.05 -17.60 6.56
N PHE A 158 2.04 -16.56 5.72
CA PHE A 158 1.89 -15.19 6.22
C PHE A 158 0.52 -15.01 6.93
N PRO A 159 0.47 -14.61 8.21
CA PRO A 159 -0.75 -14.69 9.02
C PRO A 159 -1.81 -13.64 8.68
N TYR A 160 -1.50 -12.71 7.76
CA TYR A 160 -2.37 -11.60 7.36
C TYR A 160 -2.87 -11.70 5.91
N ILE A 161 -2.75 -12.87 5.28
CA ILE A 161 -3.44 -13.15 4.02
C ILE A 161 -4.96 -13.07 4.23
N GLY A 162 -5.66 -12.41 3.31
CA GLY A 162 -7.09 -12.10 3.38
C GLY A 162 -7.45 -11.03 4.41
N LYS A 163 -6.49 -10.26 4.92
CA LYS A 163 -6.70 -9.25 5.97
C LYS A 163 -6.21 -7.86 5.55
N ALA A 164 -6.63 -6.86 6.32
CA ALA A 164 -6.23 -5.46 6.16
C ALA A 164 -5.60 -4.87 7.44
N PRO A 165 -4.44 -5.39 7.91
CA PRO A 165 -3.85 -5.00 9.18
C PRO A 165 -3.37 -3.55 9.19
N CYS A 166 -3.56 -2.90 10.35
CA CYS A 166 -2.93 -1.62 10.65
C CYS A 166 -1.58 -1.84 11.31
N ILE A 167 -0.54 -1.16 10.83
CA ILE A 167 0.83 -1.37 11.31
C ILE A 167 1.52 -0.10 11.79
N SER A 168 2.25 -0.21 12.90
CA SER A 168 3.17 0.83 13.39
C SER A 168 4.40 0.26 14.11
N SER A 169 5.52 0.99 14.10
CA SER A 169 6.73 0.65 14.86
C SER A 169 6.63 1.04 16.34
N ILE A 170 5.79 2.03 16.64
CA ILE A 170 5.46 2.44 18.01
C ILE A 170 3.95 2.37 18.22
N GLY A 171 3.52 1.75 19.33
CA GLY A 171 2.13 1.76 19.77
C GLY A 171 1.81 3.04 20.55
N GLY A 172 0.60 3.58 20.39
CA GLY A 172 0.18 4.81 21.07
C GLY A 172 0.78 6.10 20.48
N THR A 173 0.40 7.23 21.09
CA THR A 173 0.43 8.66 20.68
C THR A 173 1.62 9.24 19.87
N GLY A 174 2.65 8.46 19.55
CA GLY A 174 3.73 8.88 18.65
C GLY A 174 3.27 8.88 17.19
N TRP A 175 2.65 9.99 16.75
CA TRP A 175 2.34 10.23 15.34
C TRP A 175 3.31 11.26 14.73
N THR A 176 4.19 10.76 13.86
CA THR A 176 5.15 11.52 13.06
C THR A 176 4.97 11.07 11.62
N LYS A 177 4.59 12.01 10.75
CA LYS A 177 4.62 11.81 9.32
C LYS A 177 5.70 12.70 8.76
N ASP A 178 6.77 12.13 8.21
CA ASP A 178 7.78 12.93 7.53
C ASP A 178 7.19 13.51 6.25
N ARG A 179 7.29 14.84 6.13
CA ARG A 179 6.81 15.65 5.00
C ARG A 179 7.95 16.29 4.22
N SER A 180 9.20 15.95 4.54
CA SER A 180 10.41 16.42 3.87
C SER A 180 10.38 16.16 2.35
N LYS A 181 11.24 16.85 1.60
CA LYS A 181 11.42 16.57 0.16
C LYS A 181 11.91 15.14 -0.09
N ALA A 182 12.81 14.65 0.77
CA ALA A 182 13.24 13.25 0.78
C ALA A 182 12.04 12.29 0.91
N ALA A 183 11.10 12.58 1.81
CA ALA A 183 9.84 11.83 1.92
C ALA A 183 8.94 11.96 0.69
N ARG A 184 9.15 12.90 -0.22
CA ARG A 184 8.38 13.01 -1.48
C ARG A 184 9.10 12.43 -2.68
N GLY A 185 10.30 11.88 -2.50
CA GLY A 185 11.14 11.44 -3.63
C GLY A 185 11.70 12.62 -4.45
N GLU A 186 11.63 13.84 -3.90
CA GLU A 186 12.21 15.04 -4.48
C GLU A 186 13.65 15.15 -3.92
N MET A 187 14.67 14.83 -4.73
CA MET A 187 16.06 15.23 -4.47
C MET A 187 16.31 16.63 -5.00
#